data_AF-A0AAV7LDQ4-F1
#
_entry.id   AF-A0AAV7LDQ4-F1
#
_cell.length_a   1.000
_cell.length_b   1.000
_cell.length_c   1.000
_cell.angle_alpha   90.00
_cell.angle_beta   90.00
_cell.angle_gamma   90.00
#
_symmetry.space_group_name_H-M   'P 1'
#
loop_
_entity.id
_entity.type
_entity.pdbx_description
1 polymer ?
#
loop_
_entity_poly.entity_id
_entity_poly.type
_entity_poly.pdbx_seq_one_letter_code
_entity_poly.pdbx_strand_id
1 'polypeptide(L)'
;MILLRVRCGNRFLARVPGDAFSPYVVLQLRCHSDTYASFLDSAALTRSACEDIMQNITPPPFFLALPGEPPILWQKWKKIFLTYMRVCGSNLSSERKTCVLQHCLGAEGQEILETLPAITTSDGAEGDNSLNEFKATLLRLDKHFLPKVSIILQRYYFGKRKQTDDESIEDFVTALRKLASSCNFGENLEERIKDQFMLECKCDKVREALWPRMIHHWMKC
;
A
#
# COMPACT_ATOMS: atom_id res chain seq x y z
N MET A 1 7.53 35.25 28.70
CA MET A 1 8.87 35.54 28.15
C MET A 1 9.84 34.55 28.79
N ILE A 2 10.10 33.42 28.14
CA ILE A 2 10.93 32.35 28.71
C ILE A 2 12.40 32.73 28.46
N LEU A 3 13.11 33.09 29.53
CA LEU A 3 14.54 33.38 29.48
C LEU A 3 15.32 32.07 29.63
N LEU A 4 15.81 31.51 28.52
CA LEU A 4 16.83 30.48 28.57
C LEU A 4 18.19 31.14 28.84
N ARG A 5 18.65 31.07 30.09
CA ARG A 5 20.03 31.39 30.46
C ARG A 5 20.91 30.17 30.20
N VAL A 6 21.73 30.23 29.16
CA VAL A 6 22.82 29.26 28.98
C VAL A 6 24.07 29.82 29.66
N ARG A 7 24.63 29.04 30.60
CA ARG A 7 25.83 29.38 31.37
C ARG A 7 27.04 28.72 30.70
N CYS A 8 28.02 29.49 30.27
CA CYS A 8 29.32 28.96 29.81
C CYS A 8 30.44 29.94 30.18
N GLY A 9 31.23 29.63 31.22
CA GLY A 9 32.50 30.29 31.54
C GLY A 9 32.49 31.80 31.88
N ASN A 10 33.51 32.27 32.61
CA ASN A 10 33.63 33.66 33.07
C ASN A 10 34.00 34.61 31.91
N ARG A 11 33.02 35.13 31.18
CA ARG A 11 33.07 36.46 30.53
C ARG A 11 31.70 36.83 29.94
N PHE A 12 31.19 37.99 30.36
CA PHE A 12 29.97 38.62 29.84
C PHE A 12 30.31 39.45 28.61
N LEU A 13 29.64 39.22 27.47
CA LEU A 13 29.56 40.16 26.33
C LEU A 13 28.31 39.75 25.53
N ALA A 14 27.51 40.60 24.88
CA ALA A 14 27.15 42.00 24.97
C ALA A 14 25.86 42.10 24.10
N ARG A 15 25.02 43.10 24.38
CA ARG A 15 23.71 43.31 23.75
C ARG A 15 23.85 43.82 22.31
N VAL A 16 23.08 43.30 21.34
CA VAL A 16 22.92 43.93 20.02
C VAL A 16 21.42 44.12 19.71
N PRO A 17 20.97 45.32 19.32
CA PRO A 17 19.58 45.60 18.95
C PRO A 17 19.35 45.55 17.42
N GLY A 18 18.10 45.25 17.02
CA GLY A 18 17.46 45.80 15.83
C GLY A 18 17.74 45.14 14.47
N ASP A 19 16.70 44.45 13.99
CA ASP A 19 16.18 44.40 12.61
C ASP A 19 16.89 43.67 11.46
N ALA A 20 16.02 43.03 10.67
CA ALA A 20 16.14 42.49 9.30
C ALA A 20 16.49 40.99 9.11
N PHE A 21 15.54 40.32 8.44
CA PHE A 21 15.53 38.94 7.99
C PHE A 21 16.64 38.61 6.98
N SER A 22 17.27 37.44 7.13
CA SER A 22 17.89 36.66 6.05
C SER A 22 17.98 35.18 6.46
N PRO A 23 17.41 34.22 5.71
CA PRO A 23 17.39 32.81 6.10
C PRO A 23 18.69 32.04 5.74
N TYR A 24 19.78 32.73 5.41
CA TYR A 24 21.03 32.11 4.94
C TYR A 24 22.19 32.17 5.94
N VAL A 25 21.98 32.02 7.26
CA VAL A 25 23.11 31.79 8.19
C VAL A 25 22.68 30.95 9.40
N VAL A 26 22.87 29.63 9.30
CA VAL A 26 22.87 28.67 10.43
C VAL A 26 23.81 27.53 9.96
N LEU A 27 24.95 27.16 10.53
CA LEU A 27 25.70 27.47 11.74
C LEU A 27 27.14 26.98 11.46
N GLN A 28 28.15 27.86 11.45
CA GLN A 28 29.54 27.45 11.68
C GLN A 28 29.92 27.84 13.10
N LEU A 29 29.54 26.99 14.06
CA LEU A 29 30.12 27.01 15.40
C LEU A 29 30.85 25.69 15.59
N ARG A 30 32.18 25.76 15.58
CA ARG A 30 33.09 24.70 15.98
C ARG A 30 32.81 24.32 17.43
N CYS A 31 32.16 23.17 17.64
CA CYS A 31 32.19 22.46 18.92
C CYS A 31 33.26 21.37 18.86
N HIS A 32 34.29 21.50 19.71
CA HIS A 32 35.14 20.39 20.12
C HIS A 32 34.33 19.51 21.09
N SER A 33 33.79 18.39 20.59
CA SER A 33 33.68 17.14 21.35
C SER A 33 33.54 15.98 20.38
N ASP A 34 34.42 14.98 20.49
CA ASP A 34 34.55 13.80 19.60
C ASP A 34 33.37 12.81 19.71
N THR A 35 32.18 13.30 20.05
CA THR A 35 30.95 12.52 20.25
C THR A 35 29.83 12.90 19.28
N TYR A 36 29.96 14.02 18.56
CA TYR A 36 29.00 14.41 17.51
C TYR A 36 29.39 13.88 16.12
N ALA A 37 30.69 13.63 15.91
CA ALA A 37 31.21 13.06 14.66
C ALA A 37 30.68 11.63 14.42
N SER A 38 30.61 10.79 15.45
CA SER A 38 30.09 9.42 15.33
C SER A 38 28.58 9.35 15.05
N PHE A 39 27.81 10.35 15.49
CA PHE A 39 26.37 10.44 15.24
C PHE A 39 26.07 10.98 13.82
N LEU A 40 26.86 11.95 13.36
CA LEU A 40 26.79 12.45 11.98
C LEU A 40 27.33 11.45 10.97
N ASP A 41 28.36 10.67 11.31
CA ASP A 41 28.86 9.56 10.49
C ASP A 41 27.82 8.45 10.37
N SER A 42 27.13 8.07 11.45
CA SER A 42 26.05 7.07 11.39
C SER A 42 24.86 7.53 10.54
N ALA A 43 24.49 8.81 10.61
CA ALA A 43 23.42 9.40 9.80
C ALA A 43 23.82 9.60 8.32
N ALA A 44 25.09 9.89 8.05
CA ALA A 44 25.64 10.00 6.70
C ALA A 44 25.82 8.62 6.05
N LEU A 45 26.30 7.62 6.81
CA LEU A 45 26.38 6.23 6.39
C LEU A 45 25.00 5.63 6.10
N THR A 46 23.98 5.95 6.90
CA THR A 46 22.60 5.51 6.61
C THR A 46 21.98 6.25 5.42
N ARG A 47 22.31 7.54 5.20
CA ARG A 47 21.87 8.29 4.01
C ARG A 47 22.51 7.76 2.73
N SER A 48 23.82 7.51 2.76
CA SER A 48 24.59 6.88 1.67
C SER A 48 24.10 5.45 1.40
N ALA A 49 23.90 4.63 2.42
CA ALA A 49 23.42 3.26 2.25
C ALA A 49 21.98 3.20 1.69
N CYS A 50 21.09 4.12 2.07
CA CYS A 50 19.76 4.21 1.48
C CYS A 50 19.79 4.69 0.01
N GLU A 51 20.73 5.57 -0.35
CA GLU A 51 20.96 6.01 -1.74
C GLU A 51 21.56 4.87 -2.59
N ASP A 52 22.43 4.05 -2.02
CA ASP A 52 23.04 2.87 -2.66
C ASP A 52 22.04 1.70 -2.85
N ILE A 53 21.03 1.56 -1.98
CA ILE A 53 20.00 0.52 -2.10
C ILE A 53 19.10 0.74 -3.33
N MET A 54 18.77 2.01 -3.67
CA MET A 54 17.95 2.30 -4.87
C MET A 54 18.68 1.99 -6.19
N GLN A 55 20.02 1.94 -6.18
CA GLN A 55 20.82 1.69 -7.38
C GLN A 55 20.94 0.19 -7.74
N ASN A 56 20.67 -0.72 -6.79
CA ASN A 56 20.86 -2.16 -6.97
C ASN A 56 19.56 -2.98 -7.08
N ILE A 57 18.39 -2.34 -6.92
CA ILE A 57 17.09 -3.00 -7.03
C ILE A 57 16.40 -2.51 -8.29
N THR A 58 16.05 -3.45 -9.17
CA THR A 58 15.30 -3.14 -10.39
C THR A 58 13.98 -2.44 -10.03
N PRO A 59 13.73 -1.23 -10.54
CA PRO A 59 12.48 -0.53 -10.28
C PRO A 59 11.30 -1.29 -10.91
N PRO A 60 10.07 -1.10 -10.40
CA PRO A 60 8.87 -1.63 -11.04
C PRO A 60 8.79 -1.16 -12.50
N PRO A 61 8.26 -1.99 -13.41
CA PRO A 61 7.97 -1.53 -14.77
C PRO A 61 6.99 -0.35 -14.70
N PHE A 62 7.06 0.57 -15.67
CA PHE A 62 6.09 1.65 -15.74
C PHE A 62 4.67 1.10 -15.81
N PHE A 63 3.76 1.66 -15.02
CA PHE A 63 2.37 1.21 -15.00
C PHE A 63 1.67 1.49 -16.33
N LEU A 64 1.78 2.72 -16.82
CA LEU A 64 1.15 3.21 -18.02
C LEU A 64 2.04 4.29 -18.67
N ALA A 65 2.99 3.84 -19.48
CA ALA A 65 3.91 4.74 -20.19
C ALA A 65 3.34 5.26 -21.52
N LEU A 66 2.39 4.54 -22.10
CA LEU A 66 1.78 4.83 -23.40
C LEU A 66 0.26 4.91 -23.25
N PRO A 67 -0.44 5.68 -24.11
CA PRO A 67 -1.90 5.68 -24.17
C PRO A 67 -2.44 4.28 -24.45
N GLY A 68 -3.50 3.89 -23.74
CA GLY A 68 -4.18 2.61 -23.94
C GLY A 68 -4.42 1.82 -22.65
N GLU A 69 -4.64 0.52 -22.80
CA GLU A 69 -4.89 -0.35 -21.65
C GLU A 69 -3.58 -0.66 -20.90
N PRO A 70 -3.56 -0.56 -19.56
CA PRO A 70 -2.36 -0.89 -18.79
C PRO A 70 -1.91 -2.34 -19.05
N PRO A 71 -0.61 -2.59 -19.27
CA PRO A 71 -0.06 -3.93 -19.49
C PRO A 71 -0.25 -4.89 -18.30
N ILE A 72 -0.47 -4.34 -17.10
CA ILE A 72 -0.66 -5.08 -15.85
C ILE A 72 -1.84 -4.48 -15.11
N LEU A 73 -2.72 -5.31 -14.55
CA LEU A 73 -3.81 -4.85 -13.68
C LEU A 73 -3.27 -4.03 -12.50
N TRP A 74 -3.96 -2.92 -12.20
CA TRP A 74 -3.57 -1.98 -11.13
C TRP A 74 -3.30 -2.65 -9.79
N GLN A 75 -4.17 -3.58 -9.34
CA GLN A 75 -3.98 -4.30 -8.07
C GLN A 75 -2.65 -5.07 -8.03
N LYS A 76 -2.30 -5.73 -9.14
CA LYS A 76 -1.08 -6.52 -9.25
C LYS A 76 0.14 -5.60 -9.29
N TRP A 77 0.07 -4.55 -10.11
CA TRP A 77 1.15 -3.56 -10.21
C TRP A 77 1.40 -2.83 -8.88
N LYS A 78 0.35 -2.35 -8.22
CA LYS A 78 0.41 -1.72 -6.90
C LYS A 78 1.08 -2.61 -5.87
N LYS A 79 0.79 -3.92 -5.86
CA LYS A 79 1.47 -4.88 -4.96
C LYS A 79 2.98 -4.98 -5.24
N ILE A 80 3.37 -4.99 -6.52
CA ILE A 80 4.79 -4.98 -6.93
C ILE A 80 5.45 -3.69 -6.44
N PHE A 81 4.83 -2.54 -6.72
CA PHE A 81 5.31 -1.23 -6.29
C PHE A 81 5.46 -1.12 -4.76
N LEU A 82 4.44 -1.51 -3.98
CA LEU A 82 4.51 -1.47 -2.52
C LEU A 82 5.56 -2.43 -1.94
N THR A 83 5.79 -3.56 -2.62
CA THR A 83 6.88 -4.46 -2.27
C THR A 83 8.22 -3.80 -2.52
N TYR A 84 8.41 -3.19 -3.69
CA TYR A 84 9.62 -2.42 -4.02
C TYR A 84 9.90 -1.32 -3.00
N MET A 85 8.88 -0.53 -2.62
CA MET A 85 9.00 0.51 -1.59
C MET A 85 9.38 -0.04 -0.21
N ARG A 86 8.98 -1.28 0.11
CA ARG A 86 9.39 -1.94 1.35
C ARG A 86 10.86 -2.36 1.32
N VAL A 87 11.35 -2.82 0.17
CA VAL A 87 12.76 -3.22 0.00
C VAL A 87 13.69 -1.99 -0.02
N CYS A 88 13.26 -0.88 -0.63
CA CYS A 88 14.03 0.37 -0.66
C CYS A 88 14.22 1.05 0.72
N GLY A 89 13.58 0.53 1.77
CA GLY A 89 13.68 1.04 3.13
C GLY A 89 12.59 2.05 3.48
N SER A 90 12.11 1.97 4.73
CA SER A 90 11.00 2.78 5.26
C SER A 90 11.31 4.26 5.42
N ASN A 91 12.58 4.66 5.33
CA ASN A 91 13.10 5.98 5.70
C ASN A 91 12.82 7.08 4.65
N LEU A 92 12.17 6.75 3.53
CA LEU A 92 11.75 7.75 2.55
C LEU A 92 10.61 8.62 3.09
N SER A 93 10.74 9.94 2.94
CA SER A 93 9.68 10.91 3.26
C SER A 93 8.44 10.65 2.40
N SER A 94 7.26 11.09 2.87
CA SER A 94 6.01 10.95 2.10
C SER A 94 6.14 11.55 0.70
N GLU A 95 6.74 12.72 0.60
CA GLU A 95 7.01 13.43 -0.66
C GLU A 95 7.86 12.58 -1.62
N ARG A 96 8.99 12.03 -1.16
CA ARG A 96 9.83 11.15 -2.00
C ARG A 96 9.09 9.91 -2.48
N LYS A 97 8.26 9.31 -1.63
CA LYS A 97 7.42 8.16 -2.01
C LYS A 97 6.42 8.54 -3.10
N THR A 98 5.85 9.74 -3.04
CA THR A 98 4.96 10.29 -4.07
C THR A 98 5.71 10.48 -5.39
N CYS A 99 6.92 11.07 -5.38
CA CYS A 99 7.72 11.25 -6.59
C CYS A 99 8.09 9.91 -7.24
N VAL A 100 8.50 8.92 -6.45
CA VAL A 100 8.81 7.58 -6.95
C VAL A 100 7.56 6.91 -7.54
N LEU A 101 6.40 7.06 -6.89
CA LEU A 101 5.13 6.58 -7.43
C LEU A 101 4.81 7.23 -8.78
N GLN A 102 4.86 8.56 -8.87
CA GLN A 102 4.61 9.31 -10.11
C GLN A 102 5.57 8.90 -11.23
N HIS A 103 6.86 8.78 -10.90
CA HIS A 103 7.85 8.30 -11.85
C HIS A 103 7.49 6.91 -12.39
N CYS A 104 7.20 5.95 -11.49
CA CYS A 104 6.82 4.59 -11.87
C CYS A 104 5.44 4.48 -12.54
N LEU A 105 4.57 5.49 -12.48
CA LEU A 105 3.32 5.49 -13.24
C LEU A 105 3.56 5.58 -14.76
N GLY A 106 4.63 6.23 -15.20
CA GLY A 106 4.85 6.55 -16.61
C GLY A 106 4.09 7.80 -17.06
N ALA A 107 4.38 8.27 -18.28
CA ALA A 107 3.87 9.55 -18.80
C ALA A 107 2.33 9.62 -18.81
N GLU A 108 1.67 8.65 -19.43
CA GLU A 108 0.20 8.59 -19.48
C GLU A 108 -0.42 8.46 -18.08
N GLY A 109 0.19 7.65 -17.20
CA GLY A 109 -0.27 7.52 -15.81
C GLY A 109 -0.18 8.82 -15.00
N GLN A 110 0.80 9.68 -15.29
CA GLN A 110 0.93 11.01 -14.69
C GLN A 110 -0.13 11.98 -15.22
N GLU A 111 -0.37 11.99 -16.53
CA GLU A 111 -1.44 12.82 -17.13
C GLU A 111 -2.80 12.48 -16.51
N ILE A 112 -3.13 11.18 -16.37
CA ILE A 112 -4.34 10.74 -15.68
C ILE A 112 -4.36 11.28 -14.26
N LEU A 113 -3.28 11.12 -13.48
CA LEU A 113 -3.22 11.57 -12.10
C LEU A 113 -3.49 13.07 -11.95
N GLU A 114 -3.03 13.90 -12.89
CA GLU A 114 -3.28 15.35 -12.88
C GLU A 114 -4.76 15.69 -13.09
N THR A 115 -5.49 14.89 -13.88
CA THR A 115 -6.93 15.09 -14.11
C THR A 115 -7.83 14.64 -12.95
N LEU A 116 -7.33 13.79 -12.04
CA LEU A 116 -8.14 13.25 -10.95
C LEU A 116 -8.46 14.34 -9.90
N PRO A 117 -9.63 14.31 -9.24
CA PRO A 117 -9.90 15.23 -8.14
C PRO A 117 -8.97 14.97 -6.95
N ALA A 118 -8.57 16.02 -6.24
CA ALA A 118 -7.85 15.88 -4.98
C ALA A 118 -8.76 15.23 -3.92
N ILE A 119 -8.24 14.25 -3.18
CA ILE A 119 -8.95 13.65 -2.05
C ILE A 119 -8.42 14.29 -0.78
N THR A 120 -9.29 14.97 -0.05
CA THR A 120 -9.04 15.40 1.32
C THR A 120 -9.60 14.36 2.30
N THR A 121 -9.13 14.38 3.54
CA THR A 121 -9.34 13.38 4.62
C THR A 121 -10.79 13.01 4.96
N SER A 122 -11.82 13.50 4.26
CA SER A 122 -13.22 13.20 4.51
C SER A 122 -13.69 11.85 3.94
N ASP A 123 -12.92 11.22 3.04
CA ASP A 123 -13.37 10.06 2.26
C ASP A 123 -12.80 8.72 2.74
N GLY A 124 -12.01 8.69 3.81
CA GLY A 124 -11.29 7.50 4.30
C GLY A 124 -11.49 7.29 5.79
N ALA A 125 -12.11 6.17 6.13
CA ALA A 125 -12.49 5.71 7.46
C ALA A 125 -11.49 6.02 8.60
N GLU A 126 -12.08 6.37 9.75
CA GLU A 126 -11.48 6.55 11.06
C GLU A 126 -10.66 5.31 11.47
N GLY A 127 -9.36 5.49 11.69
CA GLY A 127 -8.49 4.39 12.11
C GLY A 127 -7.02 4.66 11.83
N ASP A 128 -6.46 5.59 12.60
CA ASP A 128 -5.01 5.83 12.75
C ASP A 128 -4.25 6.47 11.56
N ASN A 129 -3.39 7.44 11.90
CA ASN A 129 -2.44 8.16 11.04
C ASN A 129 -2.99 9.08 9.94
N SER A 130 -2.84 10.39 10.17
CA SER A 130 -2.82 11.50 9.20
C SER A 130 -2.62 11.03 7.75
N LEU A 131 -3.61 11.29 6.89
CA LEU A 131 -3.51 11.03 5.45
C LEU A 131 -2.35 11.86 4.89
N ASN A 132 -1.20 11.22 4.71
CA ASN A 132 -0.07 11.86 4.05
C ASN A 132 -0.29 11.86 2.53
N GLU A 133 0.42 12.76 1.85
CA GLU A 133 0.31 12.98 0.41
C GLU A 133 0.44 11.68 -0.42
N PHE A 134 1.33 10.78 -0.01
CA PHE A 134 1.53 9.49 -0.66
C PHE A 134 0.27 8.62 -0.59
N LYS A 135 -0.33 8.48 0.61
CA LYS A 135 -1.58 7.74 0.80
C LYS A 135 -2.73 8.40 0.00
N ALA A 136 -2.83 9.72 0.00
CA ALA A 136 -3.86 10.44 -0.75
C ALA A 136 -3.74 10.18 -2.27
N THR A 137 -2.52 10.23 -2.79
CA THR A 137 -2.21 9.96 -4.21
C THR A 137 -2.55 8.52 -4.58
N LEU A 138 -2.15 7.55 -3.76
CA LEU A 138 -2.51 6.13 -3.97
C LEU A 138 -4.03 5.92 -3.97
N LEU A 139 -4.77 6.58 -3.09
CA LEU A 139 -6.24 6.47 -3.04
C LEU A 139 -6.92 7.04 -4.29
N ARG A 140 -6.40 8.15 -4.85
CA ARG A 140 -6.89 8.73 -6.12
C ARG A 140 -6.75 7.71 -7.24
N LEU A 141 -5.56 7.12 -7.35
CA LEU A 141 -5.25 6.10 -8.35
C LEU A 141 -6.07 4.83 -8.14
N ASP A 142 -6.27 4.39 -6.90
CA ASP A 142 -7.15 3.26 -6.57
C ASP A 142 -8.58 3.51 -7.05
N LYS A 143 -9.17 4.68 -6.77
CA LYS A 143 -10.53 5.00 -7.20
C LYS A 143 -10.69 5.02 -8.72
N HIS A 144 -9.64 5.36 -9.45
CA HIS A 144 -9.67 5.44 -10.92
C HIS A 144 -9.39 4.09 -11.59
N PHE A 145 -8.31 3.42 -11.19
CA PHE A 145 -7.82 2.22 -11.87
C PHE A 145 -8.34 0.91 -11.29
N LEU A 146 -8.90 0.89 -10.08
CA LEU A 146 -9.66 -0.28 -9.65
C LEU A 146 -10.94 -0.32 -10.47
N PRO A 147 -11.20 -1.40 -11.21
CA PRO A 147 -12.53 -1.61 -11.74
C PRO A 147 -13.49 -1.54 -10.57
N LYS A 148 -14.61 -0.82 -10.73
CA LYS A 148 -15.77 -1.00 -9.84
C LYS A 148 -16.25 -2.43 -10.07
N VAL A 149 -15.65 -3.37 -9.34
CA VAL A 149 -15.95 -4.78 -9.46
C VAL A 149 -17.42 -4.92 -9.10
N SER A 150 -18.26 -5.22 -10.09
CA SER A 150 -19.67 -5.48 -9.83
C SER A 150 -19.74 -6.77 -9.03
N ILE A 151 -20.08 -6.62 -7.74
CA ILE A 151 -20.31 -7.74 -6.83
C ILE A 151 -21.32 -8.72 -7.45
N ILE A 152 -22.30 -8.21 -8.19
CA ILE A 152 -23.30 -9.00 -8.89
C ILE A 152 -22.64 -9.89 -9.94
N LEU A 153 -21.73 -9.35 -10.77
CA LEU A 153 -21.01 -10.15 -11.77
C LEU A 153 -20.09 -11.19 -11.13
N GLN A 154 -19.40 -10.85 -10.04
CA GLN A 154 -18.54 -11.81 -9.34
C GLN A 154 -19.35 -12.97 -8.75
N ARG A 155 -20.47 -12.66 -8.11
CA ARG A 155 -21.41 -13.67 -7.58
C ARG A 155 -21.99 -14.52 -8.70
N TYR A 156 -22.28 -13.93 -9.86
CA TYR A 156 -22.69 -14.68 -11.05
C TYR A 156 -21.61 -15.69 -11.49
N TYR A 157 -20.34 -15.26 -11.62
CA TYR A 157 -19.25 -16.16 -12.01
C TYR A 157 -18.97 -17.24 -10.95
N PHE A 158 -19.06 -16.89 -9.67
CA PHE A 158 -18.98 -17.85 -8.58
C PHE A 158 -20.07 -18.92 -8.68
N GLY A 159 -21.33 -18.52 -8.85
CA GLY A 159 -22.45 -19.45 -8.99
C GLY A 159 -22.41 -20.29 -10.27
N LYS A 160 -21.72 -19.81 -11.32
CA LYS A 160 -21.50 -20.57 -12.56
C LYS A 160 -20.33 -21.54 -12.50
N ARG A 161 -19.49 -21.47 -11.46
CA ARG A 161 -18.30 -22.31 -11.36
C ARG A 161 -18.67 -23.75 -11.03
N LYS A 162 -18.28 -24.67 -11.91
CA LYS A 162 -18.48 -26.13 -11.78
C LYS A 162 -17.18 -26.88 -11.93
N GLN A 163 -16.99 -27.99 -11.21
CA GLN A 163 -15.79 -28.81 -11.31
C GLN A 163 -15.61 -29.32 -12.76
N THR A 164 -14.43 -29.13 -13.34
CA THR A 164 -14.14 -29.65 -14.69
C THR A 164 -13.81 -31.15 -14.64
N ASP A 165 -13.85 -31.86 -15.77
CA ASP A 165 -13.59 -33.31 -15.82
C ASP A 165 -12.22 -33.71 -15.26
N ASP A 166 -11.18 -32.93 -15.57
CA ASP A 166 -9.80 -33.22 -15.18
C ASP A 166 -9.34 -32.48 -13.91
N GLU A 167 -10.26 -31.88 -13.16
CA GLU A 167 -9.92 -31.07 -11.98
C GLU A 167 -10.06 -31.86 -10.68
N SER A 168 -9.02 -31.80 -9.85
CA SER A 168 -9.04 -32.39 -8.52
C SER A 168 -10.01 -31.64 -7.59
N ILE A 169 -10.45 -32.30 -6.52
CA ILE A 169 -11.31 -31.67 -5.50
C ILE A 169 -10.61 -30.48 -4.85
N GLU A 170 -9.31 -30.59 -4.60
CA GLU A 170 -8.51 -29.54 -3.95
C GLU A 170 -8.37 -28.30 -4.85
N ASP A 171 -8.15 -28.52 -6.14
CA ASP A 171 -8.06 -27.45 -7.14
C ASP A 171 -9.42 -26.75 -7.30
N PHE A 172 -10.51 -27.52 -7.31
CA PHE A 172 -11.86 -26.96 -7.38
C PHE A 172 -12.16 -26.07 -6.17
N VAL A 173 -11.88 -26.54 -4.95
CA VAL A 173 -12.06 -25.74 -3.73
C VAL A 173 -11.17 -24.48 -3.75
N THR A 174 -9.93 -24.60 -4.22
CA THR A 174 -9.01 -23.48 -4.36
C THR A 174 -9.54 -22.44 -5.36
N ALA A 175 -10.09 -22.88 -6.49
CA ALA A 175 -10.70 -22.01 -7.48
C ALA A 175 -11.96 -21.31 -6.93
N LEU A 176 -12.82 -22.03 -6.19
CA LEU A 176 -13.98 -21.45 -5.52
C LEU A 176 -13.58 -20.37 -4.52
N ARG A 177 -12.56 -20.63 -3.68
CA ARG A 177 -12.02 -19.65 -2.73
C ARG A 177 -11.50 -18.39 -3.43
N LYS A 178 -10.80 -18.56 -4.55
CA LYS A 178 -10.29 -17.45 -5.35
C LYS A 178 -11.42 -16.58 -5.89
N LEU A 179 -12.47 -17.18 -6.45
CA LEU A 179 -13.65 -16.44 -6.94
C LEU A 179 -14.46 -15.79 -5.81
N ALA A 180 -14.59 -16.47 -4.68
CA ALA A 180 -15.36 -15.96 -3.54
C ALA A 180 -14.74 -14.71 -2.90
N SER A 181 -13.42 -14.53 -3.01
CA SER A 181 -12.69 -13.38 -2.46
C SER A 181 -13.16 -12.02 -3.01
N SER A 182 -13.72 -11.98 -4.22
CA SER A 182 -14.26 -10.76 -4.86
C SER A 182 -15.78 -10.64 -4.75
N CYS A 183 -16.46 -11.60 -4.12
CA CYS A 183 -17.93 -11.66 -4.04
C CYS A 183 -18.54 -10.95 -2.82
N ASN A 184 -17.70 -10.45 -1.91
CA ASN A 184 -18.10 -9.79 -0.67
C ASN A 184 -19.17 -10.58 0.11
N PHE A 185 -18.86 -11.83 0.46
CA PHE A 185 -19.78 -12.70 1.23
C PHE A 185 -19.73 -12.45 2.75
N GLY A 186 -18.71 -11.73 3.25
CA GLY A 186 -18.56 -11.46 4.68
C GLY A 186 -18.43 -12.74 5.50
N GLU A 187 -19.15 -12.80 6.61
CA GLU A 187 -19.16 -13.93 7.55
C GLU A 187 -19.67 -15.24 6.89
N ASN A 188 -20.48 -15.12 5.85
CA ASN A 188 -21.07 -16.27 5.15
C ASN A 188 -20.14 -16.88 4.07
N LEU A 189 -18.88 -16.42 3.97
CA LEU A 189 -17.93 -16.88 2.95
C LEU A 189 -17.79 -18.41 2.92
N GLU A 190 -17.53 -19.02 4.06
CA GLU A 190 -17.30 -20.47 4.16
C GLU A 190 -18.58 -21.26 3.86
N GLU A 191 -19.74 -20.75 4.25
CA GLU A 191 -21.04 -21.35 3.94
C GLU A 191 -21.28 -21.34 2.42
N ARG A 192 -21.08 -20.18 1.76
CA ARG A 192 -21.26 -20.07 0.31
C ARG A 192 -20.33 -20.97 -0.48
N ILE A 193 -19.07 -21.11 -0.05
CA ILE A 193 -18.13 -22.05 -0.69
C ILE A 193 -18.61 -23.49 -0.53
N LYS A 194 -19.07 -23.88 0.65
CA LYS A 194 -19.61 -25.23 0.90
C LYS A 194 -20.85 -25.50 0.05
N ASP A 195 -21.80 -24.57 -0.01
CA ASP A 195 -23.01 -24.70 -0.81
C ASP A 195 -22.68 -24.91 -2.28
N GLN A 196 -21.82 -24.04 -2.83
CA GLN A 196 -21.41 -24.15 -4.23
C GLN A 196 -20.65 -25.45 -4.52
N PHE A 197 -19.77 -25.85 -3.60
CA PHE A 197 -19.05 -27.12 -3.71
C PHE A 197 -20.02 -28.31 -3.76
N MET A 198 -21.01 -28.34 -2.88
CA MET A 198 -22.00 -29.42 -2.84
C MET A 198 -22.85 -29.48 -4.10
N LEU A 199 -23.27 -28.32 -4.62
CA LEU A 199 -24.08 -28.23 -5.82
C LEU A 199 -23.33 -28.65 -7.09
N GLU A 200 -22.05 -28.32 -7.19
CA GLU A 200 -21.31 -28.39 -8.46
C GLU A 200 -20.06 -29.30 -8.44
N CYS A 201 -19.84 -30.06 -7.36
CA CYS A 201 -18.85 -31.15 -7.33
C CYS A 201 -19.36 -32.34 -8.15
N LYS A 202 -18.48 -32.98 -8.92
CA LYS A 202 -18.81 -34.14 -9.76
C LYS A 202 -18.89 -35.46 -9.01
N CYS A 203 -18.22 -35.58 -7.87
CA CYS A 203 -18.13 -36.86 -7.16
C CYS A 203 -19.35 -37.07 -6.25
N ASP A 204 -20.31 -37.88 -6.71
CA ASP A 204 -21.52 -38.21 -5.95
C ASP A 204 -21.19 -38.84 -4.59
N LYS A 205 -20.16 -39.69 -4.51
CA LYS A 205 -19.72 -40.29 -3.24
C LYS A 205 -19.29 -39.25 -2.21
N VAL A 206 -18.60 -38.20 -2.66
CA VAL A 206 -18.17 -37.10 -1.77
C VAL A 206 -19.37 -36.26 -1.36
N ARG A 207 -20.30 -36.00 -2.28
CA ARG A 207 -21.54 -35.27 -2.00
C ARG A 207 -22.41 -36.02 -0.99
N GLU A 208 -22.63 -37.32 -1.20
CA GLU A 208 -23.42 -38.18 -0.32
C GLU A 208 -22.80 -38.37 1.06
N ALA A 209 -21.47 -38.41 1.17
CA ALA A 209 -20.79 -38.49 2.47
C ALA A 209 -20.94 -37.20 3.29
N LEU A 210 -21.07 -36.04 2.63
CA LEU A 210 -21.18 -34.73 3.28
C LEU A 210 -22.61 -34.32 3.58
N TRP A 211 -23.59 -34.81 2.81
CA TRP A 211 -25.02 -34.47 2.94
C TRP A 211 -25.59 -34.68 4.36
N PRO A 212 -25.36 -35.81 5.05
CA PRO A 212 -25.91 -36.04 6.39
C PRO A 212 -25.36 -35.07 7.45
N ARG A 213 -24.10 -34.65 7.30
CA ARG A 213 -23.45 -33.70 8.23
C ARG A 213 -23.99 -32.28 8.06
N MET A 214 -24.45 -31.93 6.86
CA MET A 214 -24.99 -30.61 6.55
C MET A 214 -26.46 -30.46 6.93
N ILE A 215 -27.31 -31.48 6.70
CA ILE A 215 -28.72 -31.44 7.15
C ILE A 215 -28.79 -31.13 8.65
N HIS A 216 -27.94 -31.77 9.44
CA HIS A 216 -27.93 -31.58 10.89
C HIS A 216 -27.53 -30.17 11.34
N HIS A 217 -26.78 -29.44 10.51
CA HIS A 217 -26.41 -28.05 10.76
C HIS A 217 -27.53 -27.11 10.28
N TRP A 218 -28.06 -27.33 9.07
CA TRP A 218 -29.13 -26.53 8.48
C TRP A 218 -30.47 -26.64 9.21
N MET A 219 -30.78 -27.78 9.85
CA MET A 219 -32.00 -27.94 10.66
C MET A 219 -31.87 -27.40 12.09
N LYS A 220 -30.69 -26.93 12.50
CA LYS A 220 -30.43 -26.40 13.86
C LYS A 220 -30.28 -24.87 13.91
N CYS A 221 -30.28 -24.20 12.76
CA CYS A 221 -30.40 -22.75 12.63
C CYS A 221 -31.85 -22.37 12.34
#